data_AF-A0A667I9D9-F1
#
_entry.id   AF-A0A667I9D9-F1
#
_cell.length_a   1.000
_cell.length_b   1.000
_cell.length_c   1.000
_cell.angle_alpha   90.00
_cell.angle_beta   90.00
_cell.angle_gamma   90.00
#
_symmetry.space_group_name_H-M   'P 1'
#
loop_
_entity.id
_entity.type
_entity.pdbx_description
1 polymer ?
#
loop_
_entity_poly.entity_id
_entity_poly.type
_entity_poly.pdbx_seq_one_letter_code
_entity_poly.pdbx_strand_id
1 'polypeptide(L)'
;MRGTLGDRKLRSSSDPGKSRRDVTSDQKKMAGQFPTPGRVRLQNGQLSMRWSQCAGDVYYVMASAGVMNGPESAQTRKISASLRMAGTGLVAGEVVVDALPYFDQGYEAPGVREAAAALVEEETRRYRPTKNYLSYLTAPDYSAFETDIMRNEFERLAARQPIELLSMKRYELPAPSSGQKNDITAWQECVNNSMAQLEHQAVRIENLELMSQHGCNAWKVYNENLVHMIEHAQKELQKLRKHIQDLNWQRKNMQLTAGSKLREMESTWVSLVSKNYEIERTIVQLENEIFQMKQQHGEANKENIRQDF
;
A
#
# COMPACT_ATOMS: atom_id res chain seq x y z
N MET A 1 53.78 70.22 -17.95
CA MET A 1 54.32 69.92 -19.30
C MET A 1 54.26 68.41 -19.51
N ARG A 2 53.65 67.97 -20.63
CA ARG A 2 53.75 66.67 -21.36
C ARG A 2 53.64 65.38 -20.50
N GLY A 3 52.62 64.53 -20.68
CA GLY A 3 52.50 63.53 -21.77
C GLY A 3 53.36 62.30 -21.43
N THR A 4 52.95 61.02 -21.49
CA THR A 4 52.17 60.34 -22.53
C THR A 4 51.79 58.90 -22.11
N LEU A 5 50.72 58.42 -22.75
CA LEU A 5 50.24 57.05 -22.99
C LEU A 5 51.23 55.87 -22.91
N GLY A 6 50.69 54.74 -22.45
CA GLY A 6 51.19 53.39 -22.68
C GLY A 6 50.04 52.39 -22.80
N ASP A 7 49.56 52.16 -24.02
CA ASP A 7 48.66 51.09 -24.41
C ASP A 7 49.27 49.70 -24.16
N ARG A 8 48.50 48.77 -23.60
CA ARG A 8 48.68 47.34 -23.92
C ARG A 8 47.33 46.61 -23.95
N LYS A 9 46.87 46.38 -25.18
CA LYS A 9 45.83 45.44 -25.61
C LYS A 9 46.01 44.06 -24.97
N LEU A 10 44.91 43.46 -24.48
CA LEU A 10 44.55 42.08 -24.83
C LEU A 10 43.03 42.00 -25.03
N ARG A 11 42.65 41.56 -26.22
CA ARG A 11 41.29 41.20 -26.65
C ARG A 11 41.01 39.74 -26.28
N SER A 12 39.79 39.46 -25.85
CA SER A 12 38.94 38.33 -26.32
C SER A 12 37.52 38.55 -25.77
N SER A 13 36.63 39.16 -26.55
CA SER A 13 35.61 38.50 -27.38
C SER A 13 34.61 37.66 -26.59
N SER A 14 33.38 38.16 -26.45
CA SER A 14 32.10 37.45 -26.70
C SER A 14 30.92 38.36 -26.32
N ASP A 15 30.06 38.65 -27.30
CA ASP A 15 28.75 39.32 -27.16
C ASP A 15 27.82 38.66 -26.11
N PRO A 16 26.90 39.43 -25.50
CA PRO A 16 25.63 38.87 -25.04
C PRO A 16 24.45 39.61 -25.67
N GLY A 17 24.04 39.14 -26.84
CA GLY A 17 22.72 39.42 -27.40
C GLY A 17 21.94 38.12 -27.57
N LYS A 18 21.03 37.81 -26.63
CA LYS A 18 19.71 37.17 -26.83
C LYS A 18 19.17 36.48 -25.56
N SER A 19 18.01 36.98 -25.13
CA SER A 19 16.83 36.21 -24.71
C SER A 19 16.98 35.20 -23.57
N ARG A 20 16.82 35.66 -22.32
CA ARG A 20 16.25 34.83 -21.25
C ARG A 20 14.73 34.98 -21.30
N ARG A 21 14.05 33.97 -21.83
CA ARG A 21 12.62 33.76 -21.61
C ARG A 21 12.41 33.18 -20.21
N ASP A 22 11.45 33.74 -19.50
CA ASP A 22 11.01 33.36 -18.17
C ASP A 22 10.56 31.89 -18.11
N VAL A 23 11.18 31.12 -17.22
CA VAL A 23 10.80 29.73 -16.91
C VAL A 23 9.82 29.73 -15.73
N THR A 24 8.73 30.48 -15.86
CA THR A 24 7.67 30.55 -14.83
C THR A 24 6.24 30.40 -15.39
N SER A 25 6.07 30.18 -16.70
CA SER A 25 4.75 30.05 -17.31
C SER A 25 4.27 28.61 -17.59
N ASP A 26 5.14 27.60 -17.53
CA ASP A 26 4.79 26.24 -18.02
C ASP A 26 4.39 25.22 -16.94
N GLN A 27 4.35 25.62 -15.67
CA GLN A 27 3.79 24.77 -14.60
C GLN A 27 2.29 25.00 -14.32
N LYS A 28 1.62 25.88 -15.07
CA LYS A 28 0.20 26.25 -14.82
C LYS A 28 -0.82 25.57 -15.74
N LYS A 29 -0.46 24.52 -16.48
CA LYS A 29 -1.35 23.81 -17.43
C LYS A 29 -1.58 22.31 -17.15
N MET A 30 -1.38 21.85 -15.93
CA MET A 30 -1.72 20.48 -15.48
C MET A 30 -2.52 20.46 -14.17
N ALA A 31 -3.26 21.53 -13.86
CA ALA A 31 -4.25 21.53 -12.78
C ALA A 31 -5.63 21.21 -13.39
N GLY A 32 -5.84 19.92 -13.68
CA GLY A 32 -7.18 19.38 -13.91
C GLY A 32 -8.06 19.60 -12.69
N GLN A 33 -9.31 19.99 -12.93
CA GLN A 33 -10.31 20.41 -11.97
C GLN A 33 -10.52 19.36 -10.86
N PHE A 34 -10.16 19.70 -9.62
CA PHE A 34 -10.68 19.03 -8.43
C PHE A 34 -12.08 19.58 -8.14
N PRO A 35 -13.11 18.74 -7.96
CA PRO A 35 -14.44 19.23 -7.61
C PRO A 35 -14.42 19.80 -6.18
N THR A 36 -14.93 21.02 -6.03
CA THR A 36 -15.16 21.66 -4.73
C THR A 36 -16.20 20.86 -3.93
N PRO A 37 -15.99 20.60 -2.62
CA PRO A 37 -17.01 19.95 -1.80
C PRO A 37 -18.22 20.88 -1.64
N GLY A 38 -19.36 20.43 -2.16
CA GLY A 38 -20.64 21.10 -1.97
C GLY A 38 -21.07 21.12 -0.50
N ARG A 39 -21.62 22.25 -0.07
CA ARG A 39 -22.21 22.47 1.25
C ARG A 39 -23.37 21.49 1.47
N VAL A 40 -23.21 20.52 2.38
CA VAL A 40 -24.29 19.59 2.77
C VAL A 40 -25.26 20.28 3.73
N ARG A 41 -26.51 20.46 3.31
CA ARG A 41 -27.64 20.86 4.16
C ARG A 41 -28.30 19.60 4.71
N LEU A 42 -28.37 19.47 6.03
CA LEU A 42 -29.04 18.37 6.73
C LEU A 42 -30.56 18.48 6.56
N GLN A 43 -31.19 17.47 5.96
CA GLN A 43 -32.59 17.12 6.21
C GLN A 43 -32.69 15.60 6.38
N ASN A 44 -33.25 15.21 7.52
CA ASN A 44 -33.89 13.92 7.81
C ASN A 44 -33.01 12.66 7.78
N GLY A 45 -32.17 12.50 8.80
CA GLY A 45 -32.28 11.36 9.72
C GLY A 45 -32.12 9.91 9.23
N GLN A 46 -31.49 9.61 8.09
CA GLN A 46 -31.10 8.24 7.73
C GLN A 46 -29.69 8.18 7.13
N LEU A 47 -28.78 7.48 7.82
CA LEU A 47 -27.41 7.21 7.37
C LEU A 47 -27.41 6.07 6.33
N SER A 48 -27.23 6.43 5.06
CA SER A 48 -26.86 5.48 3.99
C SER A 48 -25.35 5.60 3.77
N MET A 49 -24.57 4.62 4.24
CA MET A 49 -23.14 4.53 3.93
C MET A 49 -22.95 3.86 2.57
N ARG A 50 -22.64 4.68 1.56
CA ARG A 50 -22.19 4.20 0.25
C ARG A 50 -20.67 4.11 0.29
N TRP A 51 -20.12 2.90 0.33
CA TRP A 51 -18.67 2.67 0.25
C TRP A 51 -18.20 2.90 -1.19
N SER A 52 -17.47 3.99 -1.41
CA SER A 52 -16.67 4.18 -2.62
C SER A 52 -15.24 3.74 -2.29
N GLN A 53 -14.83 2.61 -2.87
CA GLN A 53 -13.51 2.04 -2.70
C GLN A 53 -12.48 2.88 -3.47
N CYS A 54 -11.82 3.80 -2.78
CA CYS A 54 -10.60 4.44 -3.28
C CYS A 54 -9.41 3.77 -2.59
N ALA A 55 -8.50 3.24 -3.40
CA ALA A 55 -7.21 2.73 -2.95
C ALA A 55 -6.45 3.84 -2.19
N GLY A 56 -6.04 3.55 -0.96
CA GLY A 56 -5.32 4.48 -0.10
C GLY A 56 -4.43 3.72 0.87
N ASP A 57 -3.13 3.98 0.76
CA ASP A 57 -2.04 3.45 1.56
C ASP A 57 -2.25 3.70 3.07
N VAL A 58 -2.08 2.65 3.88
CA VAL A 58 -2.04 2.75 5.34
C VAL A 58 -0.58 3.01 5.74
N TYR A 59 -0.24 4.26 6.02
CA TYR A 59 1.04 4.62 6.64
C TYR A 59 0.96 4.40 8.15
N TYR A 60 1.75 3.46 8.67
CA TYR A 60 2.00 3.30 10.11
C TYR A 60 3.13 4.27 10.52
N VAL A 61 2.85 5.17 11.46
CA VAL A 61 3.86 6.03 12.09
C VAL A 61 4.56 5.20 13.17
N MET A 62 5.80 4.77 12.91
CA MET A 62 6.65 4.13 13.91
C MET A 62 7.26 5.19 14.83
N ALA A 63 6.89 5.16 16.11
CA ALA A 63 7.54 5.91 17.17
C ALA A 63 8.94 5.33 17.42
N SER A 64 9.98 6.14 17.26
CA SER A 64 11.36 5.79 17.54
C SER A 64 11.68 5.96 19.03
N ALA A 65 11.70 4.86 19.78
CA ALA A 65 12.34 4.78 21.08
C ALA A 65 13.85 4.56 20.88
N GLY A 66 14.66 5.53 21.32
CA GLY A 66 16.11 5.45 21.27
C GLY A 66 16.65 4.41 22.26
N VAL A 67 17.41 3.44 21.74
CA VAL A 67 18.17 2.48 22.56
C VAL A 67 19.64 2.91 22.53
N MET A 68 20.20 3.22 23.69
CA MET A 68 21.62 3.51 23.88
C MET A 68 22.45 2.24 23.72
N ASN A 69 23.49 2.30 22.87
CA ASN A 69 24.44 1.21 22.67
C ASN A 69 25.52 1.23 23.76
N GLY A 70 25.59 0.16 24.56
CA GLY A 70 26.76 -0.20 25.37
C GLY A 70 27.49 -1.42 24.76
N PRO A 71 28.78 -1.64 25.06
CA PRO A 71 29.59 -2.64 24.37
C PRO A 71 29.37 -4.03 24.98
N GLU A 72 28.78 -4.96 24.23
CA GLU A 72 28.63 -6.34 24.68
C GLU A 72 29.70 -7.26 24.07
N SER A 73 30.36 -7.97 24.97
CA SER A 73 31.50 -8.85 24.80
C SER A 73 31.24 -10.06 23.89
N ALA A 74 32.32 -10.53 23.28
CA ALA A 74 32.38 -11.69 22.39
C ALA A 74 31.98 -13.02 23.06
N GLN A 75 30.68 -13.31 23.15
CA GLN A 75 30.16 -14.64 23.53
C GLN A 75 28.77 -14.94 22.92
N THR A 76 28.49 -14.48 21.70
CA THR A 76 27.20 -14.75 21.00
C THR A 76 27.35 -15.30 19.58
N ARG A 77 28.56 -15.75 19.21
CA ARG A 77 28.74 -16.63 18.03
C ARG A 77 28.30 -18.05 18.36
N LYS A 78 26.98 -18.32 18.39
CA LYS A 78 26.40 -19.68 18.24
C LYS A 78 24.87 -19.75 18.08
N ILE A 79 24.24 -18.72 17.50
CA ILE A 79 22.85 -18.81 17.03
C ILE A 79 22.76 -18.25 15.61
N SER A 80 23.35 -18.96 14.64
CA SER A 80 23.26 -18.58 13.22
C SER A 80 23.07 -19.78 12.29
N ALA A 81 22.43 -20.85 12.77
CA ALA A 81 22.14 -22.04 11.97
C ALA A 81 20.77 -22.70 12.25
N SER A 82 19.81 -21.98 12.84
CA SER A 82 18.46 -22.51 13.06
C SER A 82 17.36 -21.48 12.86
N LEU A 83 17.47 -20.66 11.80
CA LEU A 83 16.31 -20.03 11.19
C LEU A 83 15.95 -20.84 9.94
N ARG A 84 15.51 -22.09 10.16
CA ARG A 84 14.73 -22.81 9.15
C ARG A 84 13.45 -22.01 8.96
N MET A 85 13.26 -21.44 7.78
CA MET A 85 11.99 -21.15 7.12
C MET A 85 10.74 -21.24 8.03
N ALA A 86 10.60 -20.32 8.97
CA ALA A 86 9.37 -20.14 9.73
C ALA A 86 8.49 -19.16 8.93
N GLY A 87 7.99 -19.65 7.80
CA GLY A 87 7.22 -18.88 6.83
C GLY A 87 6.29 -19.76 5.99
N THR A 88 5.92 -20.93 6.51
CA THR A 88 4.80 -21.74 6.05
C THR A 88 4.24 -22.43 7.28
N GLY A 89 3.35 -21.73 7.98
CA GLY A 89 2.48 -22.41 8.94
C GLY A 89 1.65 -23.41 8.14
N LEU A 90 2.00 -24.70 8.23
CA LEU A 90 1.19 -25.79 7.72
C LEU A 90 -0.18 -25.71 8.37
N VAL A 91 -1.13 -25.14 7.65
CA VAL A 91 -2.55 -25.23 7.98
C VAL A 91 -2.99 -26.65 7.61
N ALA A 92 -3.69 -27.32 8.51
CA ALA A 92 -4.15 -28.69 8.31
C ALA A 92 -4.89 -28.85 6.96
N GLY A 93 -4.32 -29.64 6.05
CA GLY A 93 -4.90 -29.96 4.74
C GLY A 93 -4.46 -29.03 3.61
N GLU A 94 -3.16 -29.00 3.28
CA GLU A 94 -2.67 -28.36 2.04
C GLU A 94 -3.27 -29.06 0.82
N VAL A 95 -4.47 -28.65 0.44
CA VAL A 95 -4.94 -28.74 -0.93
C VAL A 95 -4.01 -27.82 -1.71
N VAL A 96 -3.16 -28.41 -2.55
CA VAL A 96 -2.36 -27.65 -3.51
C VAL A 96 -3.34 -27.05 -4.51
N VAL A 97 -3.77 -25.82 -4.24
CA VAL A 97 -4.61 -25.06 -5.17
C VAL A 97 -3.68 -24.50 -6.24
N ASP A 98 -3.70 -25.11 -7.42
CA ASP A 98 -2.96 -24.61 -8.57
C ASP A 98 -3.81 -23.57 -9.30
N ALA A 99 -3.24 -22.39 -9.49
CA ALA A 99 -3.77 -21.32 -10.31
C ALA A 99 -2.57 -20.61 -10.96
N LEU A 100 -2.64 -20.37 -12.27
CA LEU A 100 -1.51 -19.84 -13.05
C LEU A 100 -1.79 -18.42 -13.59
N PRO A 101 -1.86 -17.36 -12.75
CA PRO A 101 -2.21 -16.00 -13.18
C PRO A 101 -1.38 -15.42 -14.34
N TYR A 102 -0.11 -15.81 -14.50
CA TYR A 102 0.74 -15.34 -15.61
C TYR A 102 0.47 -16.08 -16.93
N PHE A 103 -0.16 -17.25 -16.88
CA PHE A 103 -0.52 -18.06 -18.04
C PHE A 103 -1.99 -17.88 -18.42
N ASP A 104 -2.90 -17.97 -17.45
CA ASP A 104 -4.35 -17.85 -17.64
C ASP A 104 -4.76 -16.38 -17.79
N GLN A 105 -4.66 -15.80 -18.98
CA GLN A 105 -5.01 -14.37 -19.18
C GLN A 105 -6.53 -14.12 -19.29
N GLY A 106 -7.34 -15.18 -19.36
CA GLY A 106 -8.78 -15.10 -19.60
C GLY A 106 -9.61 -14.57 -18.43
N TYR A 107 -9.07 -14.54 -17.20
CA TYR A 107 -9.83 -14.06 -16.03
C TYR A 107 -10.04 -12.54 -16.00
N GLU A 108 -9.28 -11.77 -16.79
CA GLU A 108 -9.49 -10.32 -16.97
C GLU A 108 -10.59 -10.03 -18.00
N ALA A 109 -11.18 -11.05 -18.63
CA ALA A 109 -12.29 -10.84 -19.55
C ALA A 109 -13.52 -10.27 -18.81
N PRO A 110 -14.23 -9.29 -19.40
CA PRO A 110 -15.40 -8.70 -18.78
C PRO A 110 -16.44 -9.75 -18.39
N GLY A 111 -16.97 -9.70 -17.17
CA GLY A 111 -18.01 -10.60 -16.68
C GLY A 111 -17.50 -11.87 -15.97
N VAL A 112 -16.22 -12.24 -16.13
CA VAL A 112 -15.67 -13.47 -15.51
C VAL A 112 -15.54 -13.31 -13.99
N ARG A 113 -15.07 -12.15 -13.53
CA ARG A 113 -14.96 -11.86 -12.09
C ARG A 113 -16.33 -11.77 -11.42
N GLU A 114 -17.28 -11.13 -12.09
CA GLU A 114 -18.66 -11.01 -11.61
C GLU A 114 -19.34 -12.38 -11.53
N ALA A 115 -19.17 -13.21 -12.55
CA ALA A 115 -19.69 -14.58 -12.54
C ALA A 115 -19.07 -15.43 -11.42
N ALA A 116 -17.74 -15.36 -11.25
CA ALA A 116 -17.06 -16.06 -10.16
C ALA A 116 -17.53 -15.57 -8.78
N ALA A 117 -17.68 -14.25 -8.60
CA ALA A 117 -18.18 -13.67 -7.35
C ALA A 117 -19.62 -14.11 -7.05
N ALA A 118 -20.50 -14.17 -8.06
CA ALA A 118 -21.88 -14.65 -7.88
C ALA A 118 -21.92 -16.13 -7.45
N LEU A 119 -21.04 -16.98 -7.99
CA LEU A 119 -20.93 -18.37 -7.57
C LEU A 119 -20.41 -18.49 -6.12
N VAL A 120 -19.42 -17.68 -5.74
CA VAL A 120 -18.91 -17.62 -4.37
C VAL A 120 -19.99 -17.14 -3.40
N GLU A 121 -20.79 -16.15 -3.78
CA GLU A 121 -21.89 -15.63 -2.98
C GLU A 121 -22.98 -16.69 -2.77
N GLU A 122 -23.38 -17.41 -3.82
CA GLU A 122 -24.36 -18.49 -3.72
C GLU A 122 -23.88 -19.61 -2.77
N GLU A 123 -22.61 -19.99 -2.84
CA GLU A 123 -22.02 -20.97 -1.91
C GLU A 123 -21.93 -20.42 -0.47
N THR A 124 -21.58 -19.13 -0.32
CA THR A 124 -21.56 -18.45 0.99
C THR A 124 -22.95 -18.35 1.60
N ARG A 125 -24.01 -18.24 0.77
CA ARG A 125 -25.40 -18.25 1.24
C ARG A 125 -25.83 -19.63 1.75
N ARG A 126 -25.33 -20.70 1.12
CA ARG A 126 -25.61 -22.09 1.51
C ARG A 126 -24.85 -22.49 2.78
N TYR A 127 -23.58 -22.09 2.88
CA TYR A 127 -22.73 -22.38 4.03
C TYR A 127 -22.68 -21.20 4.99
N ARG A 128 -23.39 -21.29 6.12
CA ARG A 128 -23.16 -20.38 7.25
C ARG A 128 -21.84 -20.75 7.93
N PRO A 129 -20.82 -19.88 8.00
CA PRO A 129 -19.56 -20.20 8.64
C PRO A 129 -19.77 -20.59 10.11
N THR A 130 -19.39 -21.80 10.49
CA THR A 130 -19.53 -22.32 11.87
C THR A 130 -18.29 -22.08 12.72
N LYS A 131 -17.13 -21.85 12.09
CA LYS A 131 -15.86 -21.53 12.76
C LYS A 131 -15.39 -20.16 12.32
N ASN A 132 -15.09 -19.30 13.28
CA ASN A 132 -14.38 -18.05 13.01
C ASN A 132 -12.94 -18.40 12.60
N TYR A 133 -12.61 -18.19 11.34
CA TYR A 133 -11.27 -18.46 10.82
C TYR A 133 -10.20 -17.57 11.48
N LEU A 134 -10.58 -16.49 12.16
CA LEU A 134 -9.69 -15.62 12.93
C LEU A 134 -9.58 -16.02 14.42
N SER A 135 -10.19 -17.14 14.85
CA SER A 135 -10.18 -17.57 16.26
C SER A 135 -8.79 -17.90 16.81
N TYR A 136 -7.81 -18.17 15.95
CA TYR A 136 -6.41 -18.37 16.34
C TYR A 136 -5.68 -17.06 16.64
N LEU A 137 -6.25 -15.92 16.24
CA LEU A 137 -5.71 -14.60 16.54
C LEU A 137 -6.28 -14.11 17.86
N THR A 138 -5.40 -13.64 18.74
CA THR A 138 -5.82 -12.90 19.93
C THR A 138 -6.61 -11.66 19.51
N ALA A 139 -7.72 -11.38 20.19
CA ALA A 139 -8.45 -10.14 19.95
C ALA A 139 -7.52 -8.94 20.18
N PRO A 140 -7.48 -7.97 19.26
CA PRO A 140 -6.63 -6.80 19.42
C PRO A 140 -7.05 -6.04 20.68
N ASP A 141 -6.09 -5.84 21.59
CA ASP A 141 -6.29 -4.96 22.72
C ASP A 141 -6.11 -3.51 22.26
N TYR A 142 -7.24 -2.84 22.02
CA TYR A 142 -7.26 -1.43 21.61
C TYR A 142 -6.80 -0.48 22.72
N SER A 143 -6.77 -0.95 23.98
CA SER A 143 -6.34 -0.17 25.13
C SER A 143 -4.86 -0.32 25.46
N ALA A 144 -4.14 -1.23 24.79
CA ALA A 144 -2.75 -1.57 25.08
C ALA A 144 -1.79 -0.37 25.02
N PHE A 145 -2.11 0.64 24.20
CA PHE A 145 -1.29 1.85 24.02
C PHE A 145 -1.94 3.11 24.62
N GLU A 146 -3.03 2.95 25.37
CA GLU A 146 -3.67 4.08 26.05
C GLU A 146 -2.80 4.55 27.21
N THR A 147 -2.32 5.78 27.11
CA THR A 147 -1.70 6.48 28.25
C THR A 147 -2.78 6.96 29.23
N ASP A 148 -2.40 7.26 30.47
CA ASP A 148 -3.34 7.81 31.47
C ASP A 148 -4.04 9.08 30.97
N ILE A 149 -3.33 9.92 30.23
CA ILE A 149 -3.88 11.15 29.63
C ILE A 149 -4.96 10.81 28.60
N MET A 150 -4.73 9.80 27.76
CA MET A 150 -5.72 9.36 26.76
C MET A 150 -6.97 8.79 27.42
N ARG A 151 -6.81 7.96 28.46
CA ARG A 151 -7.95 7.43 29.23
C ARG A 151 -8.80 8.57 29.82
N ASN A 152 -8.15 9.53 30.48
CA ASN A 152 -8.85 10.67 31.07
C ASN A 152 -9.62 11.50 30.02
N GLU A 153 -9.02 11.70 28.83
CA GLU A 153 -9.70 12.39 27.73
C GLU A 153 -10.87 11.58 27.15
N PHE A 154 -10.73 10.25 27.04
CA PHE A 154 -11.83 9.39 26.62
C PHE A 154 -12.98 9.39 27.63
N GLU A 155 -12.69 9.36 28.93
CA GLU A 155 -13.69 9.51 29.98
C GLU A 155 -14.39 10.87 29.93
N ARG A 156 -13.63 11.96 29.74
CA ARG A 156 -14.18 13.32 29.56
C ARG A 156 -15.13 13.38 28.37
N LEU A 157 -14.73 12.81 27.22
CA LEU A 157 -15.56 12.75 26.02
C LEU A 157 -16.81 11.89 26.22
N ALA A 158 -16.69 10.74 26.89
CA ALA A 158 -17.82 9.88 27.23
C ALA A 158 -18.81 10.59 28.16
N ALA A 159 -18.31 11.36 29.12
CA ALA A 159 -19.09 12.22 30.01
C ALA A 159 -19.62 13.50 29.32
N ARG A 160 -19.28 13.72 28.04
CA ARG A 160 -19.62 14.92 27.26
C ARG A 160 -19.21 16.24 27.94
N GLN A 161 -18.15 16.19 28.72
CA GLN A 161 -17.60 17.36 29.41
C GLN A 161 -16.85 18.23 28.39
N PRO A 162 -17.18 19.52 28.23
CA PRO A 162 -16.41 20.43 27.39
C PRO A 162 -14.94 20.49 27.81
N ILE A 163 -14.05 20.76 26.86
CA ILE A 163 -12.64 20.93 27.20
C ILE A 163 -12.47 22.22 28.00
N GLU A 164 -11.69 22.17 29.08
CA GLU A 164 -11.33 23.38 29.78
C GLU A 164 -10.45 24.24 28.86
N LEU A 165 -10.88 25.47 28.62
CA LEU A 165 -10.14 26.40 27.78
C LEU A 165 -8.92 26.91 28.56
N LEU A 166 -7.76 26.94 27.89
CA LEU A 166 -6.57 27.54 28.44
C LEU A 166 -6.82 29.02 28.75
N SER A 167 -6.61 29.43 30.01
CA SER A 167 -6.72 30.84 30.39
C SER A 167 -5.52 31.62 29.85
N MET A 168 -5.79 32.61 28.98
CA MET A 168 -4.78 33.53 28.47
C MET A 168 -4.40 34.65 29.45
N LYS A 169 -5.17 34.82 30.54
CA LYS A 169 -4.94 35.88 31.55
C LYS A 169 -3.54 35.84 32.15
N ARG A 170 -2.90 34.67 32.18
CA ARG A 170 -1.51 34.48 32.65
C ARG A 170 -0.48 35.20 31.78
N TYR A 171 -0.77 35.45 30.51
CA TYR A 171 0.15 36.09 29.55
C TYR A 171 -0.16 37.57 29.32
N GLU A 172 -1.15 38.10 30.03
CA GLU A 172 -1.57 39.50 29.98
C GLU A 172 -1.25 40.16 31.32
N LEU A 173 -1.12 41.49 31.34
CA LEU A 173 -0.96 42.28 32.57
C LEU A 173 -2.22 43.12 32.83
N PRO A 174 -3.39 42.50 33.06
CA PRO A 174 -4.58 43.27 33.36
C PRO A 174 -4.45 43.90 34.74
N ALA A 175 -4.85 45.16 34.85
CA ALA A 175 -5.10 45.77 36.15
C ALA A 175 -6.34 45.12 36.80
N PRO A 176 -6.49 45.21 38.13
CA PRO A 176 -7.70 44.76 38.81
C PRO A 176 -8.93 45.45 38.21
N SER A 177 -10.04 44.73 38.12
CA SER A 177 -11.29 45.29 37.61
C SER A 177 -11.74 46.50 38.44
N SER A 178 -12.56 47.38 37.88
CA SER A 178 -13.01 48.61 38.55
C SER A 178 -13.64 48.36 39.93
N GLY A 179 -14.33 47.22 40.11
CA GLY A 179 -14.91 46.80 41.39
C GLY A 179 -13.93 46.16 42.39
N GLN A 180 -12.73 45.78 41.95
CA GLN A 180 -11.71 45.11 42.76
C GLN A 180 -10.56 46.04 43.17
N LYS A 181 -10.62 47.33 42.83
CA LYS A 181 -9.52 48.29 43.13
C LYS A 181 -9.26 48.49 44.63
N ASN A 182 -10.25 48.25 45.49
CA ASN A 182 -10.08 48.34 46.94
C ASN A 182 -9.71 46.99 47.57
N ASP A 183 -9.66 45.91 46.77
CA ASP A 183 -9.33 44.57 47.22
C ASP A 183 -7.81 44.34 47.12
N ILE A 184 -7.17 44.23 48.27
CA ILE A 184 -5.72 44.02 48.38
C ILE A 184 -5.32 42.69 47.71
N THR A 185 -6.18 41.67 47.75
CA THR A 185 -5.86 40.35 47.19
C THR A 185 -5.79 40.40 45.66
N ALA A 186 -6.72 41.11 45.01
CA ALA A 186 -6.68 41.32 43.57
C ALA A 186 -5.42 42.07 43.10
N TRP A 187 -4.93 43.05 43.89
CA TRP A 187 -3.65 43.70 43.61
C TRP A 187 -2.46 42.77 43.80
N GLN A 188 -2.46 41.94 44.85
CA GLN A 188 -1.41 40.93 45.06
C GLN A 188 -1.35 39.93 43.91
N GLU A 189 -2.50 39.48 43.39
CA GLU A 189 -2.57 38.60 42.21
C GLU A 189 -1.97 39.27 40.97
N CYS A 190 -2.32 40.53 40.68
CA CYS A 190 -1.73 41.28 39.56
C CYS A 190 -0.21 41.44 39.72
N VAL A 191 0.27 41.74 40.92
CA VAL A 191 1.71 41.88 41.20
C VAL A 191 2.42 40.54 41.02
N ASN A 192 1.88 39.44 41.57
CA ASN A 192 2.44 38.11 41.42
C ASN A 192 2.50 37.68 39.95
N ASN A 193 1.46 37.96 39.17
CA ASN A 193 1.45 37.71 37.73
C ASN A 193 2.52 38.54 37.00
N SER A 194 2.70 39.82 37.39
CA SER A 194 3.74 40.67 36.80
C SER A 194 5.17 40.20 37.12
N MET A 195 5.42 39.74 38.35
CA MET A 195 6.69 39.14 38.74
C MET A 195 6.95 37.86 37.94
N ALA A 196 5.96 36.97 37.85
CA ALA A 196 6.08 35.75 37.07
C ALA A 196 6.38 36.04 35.59
N GLN A 197 5.74 37.05 34.99
CA GLN A 197 6.02 37.45 33.61
C GLN A 197 7.41 38.04 33.43
N LEU A 198 7.90 38.85 34.37
CA LEU A 198 9.26 39.38 34.30
C LEU A 198 10.30 38.25 34.25
N GLU A 199 10.15 37.26 35.14
CA GLU A 199 11.02 36.08 35.17
C GLU A 199 10.90 35.26 33.88
N HIS A 200 9.67 35.07 33.36
CA HIS A 200 9.47 34.39 32.08
C HIS A 200 10.13 35.13 30.90
N GLN A 201 10.16 36.47 30.90
CA GLN A 201 10.87 37.24 29.88
C GLN A 201 12.38 37.11 30.02
N ALA A 202 12.92 37.11 31.25
CA ALA A 202 14.34 36.88 31.49
C ALA A 202 14.78 35.50 30.96
N VAL A 203 14.04 34.44 31.31
CA VAL A 203 14.27 33.08 30.80
C VAL A 203 14.11 33.00 29.29
N ARG A 204 13.14 33.73 28.72
CA ARG A 204 12.97 33.79 27.26
C ARG A 204 14.18 34.39 26.57
N ILE A 205 14.76 35.47 27.12
CA ILE A 205 15.96 36.09 26.57
C ILE A 205 17.13 35.09 26.61
N GLU A 206 17.35 34.44 27.76
CA GLU A 206 18.39 33.40 27.90
C GLU A 206 18.21 32.26 26.88
N ASN A 207 16.98 31.75 26.73
CA ASN A 207 16.68 30.72 25.73
C ASN A 207 16.91 31.19 24.29
N LEU A 208 16.58 32.45 23.98
CA LEU A 208 16.82 33.04 22.66
C LEU A 208 18.32 33.23 22.39
N GLU A 209 19.10 33.57 23.41
CA GLU A 209 20.56 33.64 23.31
C GLU A 209 21.16 32.27 23.03
N LEU A 210 20.73 31.23 23.75
CA LEU A 210 21.14 29.84 23.51
C LEU A 210 20.75 29.37 22.10
N MET A 211 19.53 29.68 21.66
CA MET A 211 19.05 29.33 20.32
C MET A 211 19.83 30.09 19.23
N SER A 212 20.16 31.36 19.45
CA SER A 212 20.98 32.16 18.54
C SER A 212 22.39 31.56 18.37
N GLN A 213 22.98 31.09 19.47
CA GLN A 213 24.32 30.50 19.48
C GLN A 213 24.37 29.10 18.84
N HIS A 214 23.38 28.25 19.12
CA HIS A 214 23.46 26.82 18.77
C HIS A 214 22.41 26.34 17.76
N GLY A 215 21.31 27.06 17.57
CA GLY A 215 20.16 26.62 16.79
C GLY A 215 20.51 26.27 15.34
N CYS A 216 21.28 27.11 14.65
CA CYS A 216 21.69 26.87 13.27
C CYS A 216 22.53 25.58 13.12
N ASN A 217 23.44 25.32 14.06
CA ASN A 217 24.30 24.14 14.01
C ASN A 217 23.53 22.87 14.40
N ALA A 218 22.69 22.94 15.44
CA ALA A 218 21.79 21.85 15.81
C ALA A 218 20.85 21.46 14.67
N TRP A 219 20.30 22.44 13.96
CA TRP A 219 19.43 22.19 12.81
C TRP A 219 20.15 21.53 11.63
N LYS A 220 21.41 21.87 11.38
CA LYS A 220 22.24 21.20 10.35
C LYS A 220 22.43 19.72 10.68
N VAL A 221 22.83 19.41 11.91
CA VAL A 221 22.99 18.01 12.37
C VAL A 221 21.65 17.26 12.29
N TYR A 222 20.56 17.90 12.69
CA TYR A 222 19.23 17.32 12.57
C TYR A 222 18.86 16.99 11.11
N ASN A 223 19.16 17.90 10.17
CA ASN A 223 18.94 17.65 8.74
C ASN A 223 19.81 16.51 8.21
N GLU A 224 21.06 16.39 8.64
CA GLU A 224 21.93 15.25 8.28
C GLU A 224 21.32 13.92 8.76
N ASN A 225 20.81 13.87 9.99
CA ASN A 225 20.11 12.71 10.51
C ASN A 225 18.86 12.37 9.69
N LEU A 226 18.05 13.37 9.32
CA LEU A 226 16.88 13.16 8.46
C LEU A 226 17.26 12.60 7.08
N VAL A 227 18.32 13.13 6.47
CA VAL A 227 18.83 12.62 5.19
C VAL A 227 19.24 11.15 5.32
N HIS A 228 19.98 10.80 6.37
CA HIS A 228 20.36 9.41 6.62
C HIS A 228 19.17 8.48 6.82
N MET A 229 18.14 8.92 7.55
CA MET A 229 16.90 8.14 7.74
C MET A 229 16.18 7.91 6.41
N ILE A 230 16.07 8.94 5.57
CA ILE A 230 15.44 8.84 4.24
C ILE A 230 16.23 7.86 3.36
N GLU A 231 17.55 8.00 3.29
CA GLU A 231 18.41 7.12 2.49
C GLU A 231 18.29 5.66 2.95
N HIS A 232 18.23 5.41 4.26
CA HIS A 232 18.05 4.08 4.81
C HIS A 232 16.69 3.49 4.39
N ALA A 233 15.60 4.24 4.56
CA ALA A 233 14.26 3.80 4.15
C ALA A 233 14.18 3.53 2.64
N GLN A 234 14.80 4.37 1.81
CA GLN A 234 14.86 4.18 0.36
C GLN A 234 15.65 2.93 -0.04
N LYS A 235 16.77 2.66 0.63
CA LYS A 235 17.58 1.44 0.42
C LYS A 235 16.76 0.18 0.75
N GLU A 236 16.06 0.16 1.87
CA GLU A 236 15.20 -0.97 2.25
C GLU A 236 14.05 -1.16 1.25
N LEU A 237 13.40 -0.07 0.81
CA LEU A 237 12.37 -0.13 -0.23
C LEU A 237 12.91 -0.71 -1.54
N GLN A 238 14.11 -0.31 -1.97
CA GLN A 238 14.73 -0.81 -3.19
C GLN A 238 15.07 -2.31 -3.08
N LYS A 239 15.61 -2.74 -1.93
CA LYS A 239 15.86 -4.18 -1.66
C LYS A 239 14.57 -4.98 -1.74
N LEU A 240 13.50 -4.53 -1.11
CA LEU A 240 12.20 -5.20 -1.12
C LEU A 240 11.61 -5.27 -2.53
N ARG A 241 11.67 -4.16 -3.28
CA ARG A 241 11.21 -4.12 -4.69
C ARG A 241 11.98 -5.13 -5.55
N LYS A 242 13.29 -5.20 -5.41
CA LYS A 242 14.12 -6.18 -6.12
C LYS A 242 13.69 -7.61 -5.76
N HIS A 243 13.53 -7.90 -4.47
CA HIS A 243 13.09 -9.21 -4.02
C HIS A 243 11.72 -9.61 -4.58
N ILE A 244 10.75 -8.69 -4.56
CA ILE A 244 9.42 -8.90 -5.16
C ILE A 244 9.54 -9.17 -6.67
N GLN A 245 10.38 -8.42 -7.38
CA GLN A 245 10.60 -8.61 -8.81
C GLN A 245 11.24 -9.97 -9.11
N ASP A 246 12.26 -10.37 -8.35
CA ASP A 246 12.94 -11.66 -8.50
C ASP A 246 11.94 -12.83 -8.27
N LEU A 247 11.11 -12.75 -7.23
CA LEU A 247 10.06 -13.73 -6.96
C LEU A 247 9.02 -13.79 -8.08
N ASN A 248 8.54 -12.63 -8.56
CA ASN A 248 7.56 -12.58 -9.64
C ASN A 248 8.15 -13.12 -10.96
N TRP A 249 9.43 -12.87 -11.22
CA TRP A 249 10.13 -13.42 -12.37
C TRP A 249 10.23 -14.95 -12.29
N GLN A 250 10.61 -15.50 -11.13
CA GLN A 250 10.63 -16.94 -10.89
C GLN A 250 9.23 -17.57 -11.07
N ARG A 251 8.20 -16.99 -10.45
CA ARG A 251 6.80 -17.43 -10.60
C ARG A 251 6.37 -17.44 -12.06
N LYS A 252 6.60 -16.35 -12.79
CA LYS A 252 6.26 -16.25 -14.21
C LYS A 252 6.94 -17.35 -15.02
N ASN A 253 8.24 -17.60 -14.80
CA ASN A 253 8.96 -18.64 -15.53
C ASN A 253 8.40 -20.04 -15.26
N MET A 254 8.11 -20.35 -13.98
CA MET A 254 7.50 -21.62 -13.58
C MET A 254 6.12 -21.81 -14.23
N GLN A 255 5.26 -20.79 -14.16
CA GLN A 255 3.91 -20.85 -14.69
C GLN A 255 3.88 -20.95 -16.22
N LEU A 256 4.73 -20.22 -16.93
CA LEU A 256 4.82 -20.33 -18.39
C LEU A 256 5.34 -21.69 -18.84
N THR A 257 6.29 -22.28 -18.11
CA THR A 257 6.79 -23.63 -18.38
C THR A 257 5.70 -24.68 -18.15
N ALA A 258 4.97 -24.60 -17.02
CA ALA A 258 3.85 -25.48 -16.72
C ALA A 258 2.73 -25.33 -17.76
N GLY A 259 2.35 -24.11 -18.10
CA GLY A 259 1.34 -23.81 -19.10
C GLY A 259 1.71 -24.28 -20.52
N SER A 260 2.99 -24.27 -20.88
CA SER A 260 3.44 -24.88 -22.14
C SER A 260 3.17 -26.39 -22.15
N LYS A 261 3.45 -27.09 -21.04
CA LYS A 261 3.16 -28.52 -20.90
C LYS A 261 1.66 -28.79 -20.92
N LEU A 262 0.85 -27.93 -20.29
CA LEU A 262 -0.62 -28.04 -20.34
C LEU A 262 -1.14 -27.97 -21.78
N ARG A 263 -0.66 -27.01 -22.58
CA ARG A 263 -1.04 -26.91 -24.01
C ARG A 263 -0.60 -28.12 -24.84
N GLU A 264 0.58 -28.66 -24.58
CA GLU A 264 1.06 -29.87 -25.25
C GLU A 264 0.19 -31.08 -24.90
N MET A 265 -0.15 -31.25 -23.62
CA MET A 265 -1.04 -32.32 -23.17
C MET A 265 -2.46 -32.15 -23.72
N GLU A 266 -2.99 -30.93 -23.78
CA GLU A 266 -4.29 -30.63 -24.38
C GLU A 266 -4.30 -30.97 -25.88
N SER A 267 -3.28 -30.54 -26.63
CA SER A 267 -3.14 -30.88 -28.05
C SER A 267 -3.05 -32.40 -28.28
N THR A 268 -2.25 -33.09 -27.46
CA THR A 268 -2.13 -34.55 -27.49
C THR A 268 -3.48 -35.21 -27.20
N TRP A 269 -4.21 -34.71 -26.21
CA TRP A 269 -5.54 -35.20 -25.86
C TRP A 269 -6.53 -35.01 -27.02
N VAL A 270 -6.61 -33.81 -27.61
CA VAL A 270 -7.47 -33.54 -28.78
C VAL A 270 -7.11 -34.47 -29.94
N SER A 271 -5.81 -34.68 -30.22
CA SER A 271 -5.35 -35.57 -31.28
C SER A 271 -5.76 -37.03 -31.02
N LEU A 272 -5.59 -37.52 -29.79
CA LEU A 272 -5.98 -38.89 -29.41
C LEU A 272 -7.50 -39.09 -29.50
N VAL A 273 -8.28 -38.13 -29.01
CA VAL A 273 -9.75 -38.18 -29.11
C VAL A 273 -10.21 -38.15 -30.57
N SER A 274 -9.61 -37.28 -31.40
CA SER A 274 -9.93 -37.20 -32.83
C SER A 274 -9.58 -38.49 -33.56
N LYS A 275 -8.41 -39.07 -33.26
CA LYS A 275 -7.99 -40.35 -33.84
C LYS A 275 -8.90 -41.50 -33.43
N ASN A 276 -9.34 -41.56 -32.18
CA ASN A 276 -10.32 -42.54 -31.74
C ASN A 276 -11.64 -42.39 -32.52
N TYR A 277 -12.10 -41.16 -32.71
CA TYR A 277 -13.31 -40.89 -33.50
C TYR A 277 -13.16 -41.29 -34.98
N GLU A 278 -12.01 -41.03 -35.60
CA GLU A 278 -11.69 -41.48 -36.96
C GLU A 278 -11.67 -43.01 -37.08
N ILE A 279 -11.11 -43.70 -36.08
CA ILE A 279 -11.12 -45.17 -36.01
C ILE A 279 -12.56 -45.68 -35.88
N GLU A 280 -13.36 -45.14 -34.97
CA GLU A 280 -14.76 -45.56 -34.81
C GLU A 280 -15.57 -45.34 -36.11
N ARG A 281 -15.38 -44.18 -36.76
CA ARG A 281 -16.03 -43.88 -38.04
C ARG A 281 -15.62 -44.87 -39.13
N THR A 282 -14.34 -45.19 -39.25
CA THR A 282 -13.86 -46.14 -40.26
C THR A 282 -14.33 -47.56 -39.98
N ILE A 283 -14.41 -47.98 -38.71
CA ILE A 283 -15.00 -49.27 -38.32
C ILE A 283 -16.45 -49.35 -38.79
N VAL A 284 -17.27 -48.33 -38.52
CA VAL A 284 -18.68 -48.30 -38.95
C VAL A 284 -18.80 -48.33 -40.48
N GLN A 285 -17.91 -47.66 -41.21
CA GLN A 285 -17.88 -47.73 -42.67
C GLN A 285 -17.54 -49.13 -43.18
N LEU A 286 -16.50 -49.76 -42.62
CA LEU A 286 -16.10 -51.12 -42.97
C LEU A 286 -17.17 -52.15 -42.62
N GLU A 287 -17.85 -52.01 -41.48
CA GLU A 287 -18.97 -52.87 -41.09
C GLU A 287 -20.14 -52.78 -42.10
N ASN A 288 -20.45 -51.57 -42.58
CA ASN A 288 -21.45 -51.35 -43.62
C ASN A 288 -21.02 -51.95 -44.97
N GLU A 289 -19.77 -51.80 -45.38
CA GLU A 289 -19.23 -52.40 -46.60
C GLU A 289 -19.27 -53.94 -46.54
N ILE A 290 -18.88 -54.52 -45.40
CA ILE A 290 -18.97 -55.97 -45.16
C ILE A 290 -20.43 -56.44 -45.22
N PHE A 291 -21.36 -55.68 -44.64
CA PHE A 291 -22.79 -55.99 -44.71
C PHE A 291 -23.30 -55.99 -46.16
N GLN A 292 -22.95 -54.97 -46.95
CA GLN A 292 -23.33 -54.89 -48.38
C GLN A 292 -22.73 -56.04 -49.20
N MET A 293 -21.45 -56.36 -49.02
CA MET A 293 -20.81 -57.48 -49.72
C MET A 293 -21.45 -58.83 -49.37
N LYS A 294 -21.79 -59.06 -48.09
CA LYS A 294 -22.51 -60.27 -47.68
C LYS A 294 -23.89 -60.37 -48.32
N GLN A 295 -24.59 -59.25 -48.47
CA GLN A 295 -25.89 -59.21 -49.13
C GLN A 295 -25.76 -59.55 -50.63
N GLN A 296 -24.84 -58.90 -51.35
CA GLN A 296 -24.58 -59.18 -52.76
C GLN A 296 -24.15 -60.63 -53.00
N HIS A 297 -23.27 -61.18 -52.15
CA HIS A 297 -22.84 -62.56 -52.30
C HIS A 297 -23.96 -63.56 -52.00
N GLY A 298 -24.82 -63.25 -51.03
CA GLY A 298 -26.03 -64.02 -50.73
C GLY A 298 -27.08 -63.95 -51.84
N GLU A 299 -27.19 -62.82 -52.55
CA GLU A 299 -28.05 -62.66 -53.74
C GLU A 299 -27.49 -63.42 -54.94
N ALA A 300 -26.19 -63.30 -55.24
CA ALA A 300 -25.52 -64.05 -56.31
C ALA A 300 -25.60 -65.58 -56.09
N ASN A 301 -25.48 -66.03 -54.83
CA ASN A 301 -25.62 -67.46 -54.52
C ASN A 301 -27.06 -67.95 -54.72
N LYS A 302 -28.07 -67.11 -54.45
CA LYS A 302 -29.49 -67.43 -54.75
C LYS A 302 -29.79 -67.41 -56.24
N GLU A 303 -29.13 -66.55 -57.03
CA GLU A 303 -29.25 -66.50 -58.48
C GLU A 303 -28.61 -67.71 -59.17
N ASN A 304 -27.42 -68.15 -58.74
CA ASN A 304 -26.81 -69.39 -59.21
C ASN A 304 -27.72 -70.60 -58.93
N ILE A 305 -28.25 -70.71 -57.71
CA ILE A 305 -29.19 -71.79 -57.36
C ILE A 305 -30.47 -71.73 -58.22
N ARG A 306 -30.91 -70.55 -58.69
CA ARG A 306 -32.08 -70.42 -59.57
C ARG A 306 -31.81 -70.72 -61.04
N GLN A 307 -30.55 -70.66 -61.50
CA GLN A 307 -30.17 -71.02 -62.88
C GLN A 307 -29.91 -72.52 -63.05
N ASP A 308 -29.67 -73.25 -61.96
CA ASP A 308 -29.40 -74.70 -61.95
C ASP A 308 -30.68 -75.58 -61.85
N PHE A 309 -31.89 -74.99 -61.90
CA PHE A 309 -33.18 -75.68 -61.99
C PHE A 309 -33.96 -75.22 -63.23
#